data_AF-A0A9E2D808-F1
#
_entry.id   AF-A0A9E2D808-F1
#
_cell.length_a   1.000
_cell.length_b   1.000
_cell.length_c   1.000
_cell.angle_alpha   90.00
_cell.angle_beta   90.00
_cell.angle_gamma   90.00
#
_symmetry.space_group_name_H-M   'P 1'
#
loop_
_entity.id
_entity.type
_entity.pdbx_description
1 polymer ?
#
loop_
_entity_poly.entity_id
_entity_poly.type
_entity_poly.pdbx_seq_one_letter_code
_entity_poly.pdbx_strand_id
1 'polypeptide(L)'
;MSRRLAIHLLTGLALACFYAASYNALLQHRHDAAQSGRSSSGIWNLPPVALLAIAGEFKGLMADYLTLEAGAQMGTELVRKPEGGFLVVKKQYDWSSIHRLLVASQTLDPSFAQTYIVAQGWLPWEPANMVAETQEFLKISAKSRLWDWQPTHFMGFNAYYFLKKPGEAGKFFLEAVKRPNAPLFLSILGARLAQKGGETGAAIVLMKSMLIDKPESDPGYADIVDRLHALEGVQVIEQAVLQYEKTYGRKPSSLEELTSSGILASLPSNPYNVPYCMDSAGTIYFDNRNCRSENR
;
A
#
# COMPACT_ATOMS: atom_id res chain seq x y z
N MET A 1 45.78 -54.67 -26.94
CA MET A 1 45.24 -53.44 -26.31
C MET A 1 45.40 -53.55 -24.80
N SER A 2 46.05 -52.59 -24.14
CA SER A 2 46.29 -52.68 -22.69
C SER A 2 44.99 -52.56 -21.92
N ARG A 3 44.81 -53.39 -20.88
CA ARG A 3 43.61 -53.40 -20.01
C ARG A 3 43.28 -52.01 -19.45
N ARG A 4 44.29 -51.15 -19.29
CA ARG A 4 44.14 -49.74 -18.88
C ARG A 4 43.46 -48.88 -19.94
N LEU A 5 43.80 -49.06 -21.22
CA LEU A 5 43.18 -48.34 -22.33
C LEU A 5 41.68 -48.68 -22.43
N ALA A 6 41.32 -49.96 -22.23
CA ALA A 6 39.92 -50.41 -22.23
C ALA A 6 39.11 -49.79 -21.07
N ILE A 7 39.70 -49.67 -19.88
CA ILE A 7 39.05 -49.04 -18.73
C ILE A 7 38.83 -47.55 -18.97
N HIS A 8 39.83 -46.82 -19.48
CA HIS A 8 39.69 -45.39 -19.79
C HIS A 8 38.62 -45.12 -20.87
N LEU A 9 38.57 -45.97 -21.91
CA LEU A 9 37.53 -45.87 -22.94
C LEU A 9 36.14 -46.12 -22.38
N LEU A 10 35.96 -47.12 -21.51
CA LEU A 10 34.68 -47.39 -20.87
C LEU A 10 34.24 -46.24 -19.94
N THR A 11 35.16 -45.67 -19.16
CA THR A 11 34.84 -44.52 -18.31
C THR A 11 34.50 -43.27 -19.12
N GLY A 12 35.20 -43.03 -20.22
CA GLY A 12 34.91 -41.91 -21.13
C GLY A 12 33.53 -42.07 -21.78
N LEU A 13 33.19 -43.28 -22.21
CA LEU A 13 31.89 -43.58 -22.79
C LEU A 13 30.76 -43.41 -21.77
N ALA A 14 30.96 -43.87 -20.53
CA ALA A 14 30.00 -43.69 -19.45
C ALA A 14 29.76 -42.20 -19.13
N LEU A 15 30.83 -41.39 -19.07
CA LEU A 15 30.72 -39.94 -18.86
C LEU A 15 30.03 -39.24 -20.03
N ALA A 16 30.31 -39.64 -21.27
CA ALA A 16 29.65 -39.10 -22.45
C ALA A 16 28.16 -39.46 -22.50
N CYS A 17 27.80 -40.70 -22.16
CA CYS A 17 26.41 -41.13 -22.04
C CYS A 17 25.69 -40.38 -20.91
N PHE A 18 26.34 -40.17 -19.76
CA PHE A 18 25.79 -39.39 -18.67
C PHE A 18 25.58 -37.91 -19.06
N TYR A 19 26.56 -37.31 -19.75
CA TYR A 19 26.45 -35.96 -20.27
C TYR A 19 25.32 -35.84 -21.30
N ALA A 20 25.24 -36.77 -22.25
CA ALA A 20 24.19 -36.77 -23.27
C ALA A 20 22.80 -36.97 -22.64
N ALA A 21 22.65 -37.90 -21.69
CA ALA A 21 21.39 -38.11 -20.98
C ALA A 21 20.98 -36.89 -20.14
N SER A 22 21.93 -36.29 -19.42
CA SER A 22 21.72 -35.05 -18.66
C SER A 22 21.33 -33.89 -19.57
N TYR A 23 22.03 -33.72 -20.69
CA TYR A 23 21.75 -32.68 -21.67
C TYR A 23 20.39 -32.87 -22.34
N ASN A 24 20.02 -34.11 -22.67
CA ASN A 24 18.73 -34.41 -23.27
C ASN A 24 17.59 -34.22 -22.25
N ALA A 25 17.78 -34.64 -21.01
CA ALA A 25 16.85 -34.37 -19.92
C ALA A 25 16.67 -32.86 -19.68
N LEU A 26 17.75 -32.08 -19.77
CA LEU A 26 17.71 -30.62 -19.68
C LEU A 26 16.96 -29.98 -20.85
N LEU A 27 17.18 -30.46 -22.08
CA LEU A 27 16.46 -29.98 -23.26
C LEU A 27 14.98 -30.33 -23.20
N GLN A 28 14.65 -31.54 -22.74
CA GLN A 28 13.27 -31.99 -22.60
C GLN A 28 12.57 -31.20 -21.49
N HIS A 29 13.24 -30.97 -20.36
CA HIS A 29 12.72 -30.10 -19.30
C HIS A 29 12.56 -28.65 -19.77
N ARG A 30 13.45 -28.13 -20.64
CA ARG A 30 13.30 -26.81 -21.27
C ARG A 30 12.15 -26.76 -22.27
N HIS A 31 11.93 -27.83 -23.02
CA HIS A 31 10.82 -27.93 -23.98
C HIS A 31 9.49 -28.02 -23.25
N ASP A 32 9.43 -28.86 -22.21
CA ASP A 32 8.27 -29.00 -21.33
C ASP A 32 8.04 -27.71 -20.54
N ALA A 33 9.08 -27.04 -20.02
CA ALA A 33 8.96 -25.73 -19.37
C ALA A 33 8.53 -24.62 -20.34
N ALA A 34 8.90 -24.70 -21.62
CA ALA A 34 8.43 -23.78 -22.66
C ALA A 34 6.95 -24.03 -23.03
N GLN A 35 6.45 -25.25 -22.86
CA GLN A 35 5.03 -25.60 -23.05
C GLN A 35 4.20 -25.40 -21.77
N SER A 36 4.83 -25.53 -20.60
CA SER A 36 4.24 -25.33 -19.28
C SER A 36 4.70 -24.00 -18.71
N GLY A 37 4.11 -22.89 -19.16
CA GLY A 37 4.13 -21.59 -18.45
C GLY A 37 3.50 -21.64 -17.04
N ARG A 38 3.47 -22.81 -16.40
CA ARG A 38 2.84 -23.17 -15.13
C ARG A 38 3.87 -23.72 -14.13
N SER A 39 5.07 -23.14 -14.05
CA SER A 39 5.99 -23.52 -12.97
C SER A 39 5.57 -22.90 -11.63
N SER A 40 4.40 -23.29 -11.16
CA SER A 40 3.99 -23.23 -9.76
C SER A 40 4.42 -24.51 -9.03
N SER A 41 5.48 -25.20 -9.48
CA SER A 41 5.97 -26.46 -8.92
C SER A 41 7.50 -26.49 -8.95
N GLY A 42 8.12 -26.15 -7.82
CA GLY A 42 9.57 -26.14 -7.63
C GLY A 42 9.95 -25.72 -6.22
N ILE A 43 11.24 -25.42 -6.00
CA ILE A 43 11.76 -24.97 -4.68
C ILE A 43 11.02 -23.72 -4.15
N TRP A 44 10.40 -22.94 -5.04
CA TRP A 44 9.66 -21.72 -4.71
C TRP A 44 8.33 -21.95 -3.96
N ASN A 45 7.85 -23.19 -3.90
CA ASN A 45 6.69 -23.56 -3.07
C ASN A 45 7.05 -23.90 -1.62
N LEU A 46 8.35 -23.96 -1.29
CA LEU A 46 8.76 -24.21 0.08
C LEU A 46 8.30 -23.07 0.99
N PRO A 47 8.06 -23.35 2.29
CA PRO A 47 7.77 -22.30 3.25
C PRO A 47 8.86 -21.21 3.24
N PRO A 48 8.52 -19.91 3.38
CA PRO A 48 9.50 -18.82 3.35
C PRO A 48 10.69 -19.01 4.29
N VAL A 49 10.49 -19.64 5.45
CA VAL A 49 11.55 -19.96 6.42
C VAL A 49 12.53 -21.00 5.88
N ALA A 50 12.06 -21.98 5.11
CA ALA A 50 12.93 -22.97 4.48
C ALA A 50 13.74 -22.33 3.34
N LEU A 51 13.10 -21.45 2.56
CA LEU A 51 13.80 -20.64 1.55
C LEU A 51 14.89 -19.78 2.20
N LEU A 52 14.58 -19.09 3.30
CA LEU A 52 15.56 -18.31 4.06
C LEU A 52 16.76 -19.16 4.52
N ALA A 53 16.51 -20.37 5.01
CA ALA A 53 17.57 -21.30 5.43
C ALA A 53 18.46 -21.75 4.26
N ILE A 54 17.85 -22.05 3.10
CA ILE A 54 18.57 -22.43 1.88
C ILE A 54 19.39 -21.26 1.32
N ALA A 55 18.86 -20.04 1.43
CA ALA A 55 19.51 -18.84 0.91
C ALA A 55 20.86 -18.55 1.57
N GLY A 56 20.97 -18.83 2.88
CA GLY A 56 22.10 -18.44 3.69
C GLY A 56 22.42 -16.94 3.54
N GLU A 57 23.66 -16.63 3.16
CA GLU A 57 24.14 -15.25 2.95
C GLU A 57 23.55 -14.60 1.69
N PHE A 58 23.03 -15.38 0.74
CA PHE A 58 22.48 -14.89 -0.53
C PHE A 58 20.99 -14.54 -0.46
N LYS A 59 20.42 -14.39 0.75
CA LYS A 59 19.00 -14.07 0.96
C LYS A 59 18.51 -12.83 0.22
N GLY A 60 19.34 -11.78 0.11
CA GLY A 60 18.99 -10.57 -0.66
C GLY A 60 18.85 -10.86 -2.16
N LEU A 61 19.85 -11.54 -2.74
CA LEU A 61 19.80 -11.93 -4.16
C LEU A 61 18.61 -12.84 -4.47
N MET A 62 18.29 -13.76 -3.56
CA MET A 62 17.12 -14.62 -3.74
C MET A 62 15.80 -13.85 -3.55
N ALA A 63 15.72 -12.86 -2.65
CA ALA A 63 14.58 -11.97 -2.54
C ALA A 63 14.34 -11.17 -3.84
N ASP A 64 15.41 -10.63 -4.43
CA ASP A 64 15.37 -9.92 -5.71
C ASP A 64 14.84 -10.82 -6.82
N TYR A 65 15.38 -12.04 -6.93
CA TYR A 65 14.93 -13.02 -7.91
C TYR A 65 13.44 -13.39 -7.74
N LEU A 66 12.99 -13.62 -6.50
CA LEU A 66 11.59 -13.96 -6.21
C LEU A 66 10.63 -12.82 -6.59
N THR A 67 11.04 -11.56 -6.40
CA THR A 67 10.26 -10.40 -6.83
C THR A 67 10.21 -10.29 -8.35
N LEU A 68 11.33 -10.56 -9.05
CA LEU A 68 11.36 -10.60 -10.51
C LEU A 68 10.51 -11.73 -11.07
N GLU A 69 10.55 -12.91 -10.45
CA GLU A 69 9.72 -14.06 -10.82
C GLU A 69 8.22 -13.75 -10.65
N ALA A 70 7.84 -13.16 -9.52
CA ALA A 70 6.47 -12.67 -9.32
C ALA A 70 6.06 -11.67 -10.41
N GLY A 71 6.93 -10.70 -10.73
CA GLY A 71 6.73 -9.74 -11.82
C GLY A 71 6.58 -10.39 -13.20
N ALA A 72 7.40 -11.40 -13.50
CA ALA A 72 7.32 -12.17 -14.75
C ALA A 72 5.99 -12.95 -14.84
N GLN A 73 5.48 -13.46 -13.71
CA GLN A 73 4.17 -14.09 -13.65
C GLN A 73 3.02 -13.11 -13.87
N MET A 74 3.18 -11.83 -13.54
CA MET A 74 2.20 -10.78 -13.83
C MET A 74 2.30 -10.22 -15.27
N GLY A 75 3.45 -10.40 -15.92
CA GLY A 75 3.69 -9.96 -17.29
C GLY A 75 2.78 -10.62 -18.34
N THR A 76 2.62 -9.93 -19.46
CA THR A 76 1.87 -10.40 -20.64
C THR A 76 2.50 -11.68 -21.18
N GLU A 77 1.66 -12.69 -21.41
CA GLU A 77 2.10 -13.93 -22.03
C GLU A 77 2.13 -13.77 -23.56
N LEU A 78 3.29 -14.08 -24.14
CA LEU A 78 3.53 -13.99 -25.58
C LEU A 78 3.85 -15.38 -26.13
N VAL A 79 3.05 -15.85 -27.09
CA VAL A 79 3.30 -17.10 -27.80
C VAL A 79 3.88 -16.78 -29.17
N ARG A 80 5.02 -17.38 -29.50
CA ARG A 80 5.64 -17.21 -30.82
C ARG A 80 4.81 -17.94 -31.87
N LYS A 81 4.48 -17.25 -32.95
CA LYS A 81 3.74 -17.86 -34.05
C LYS A 81 4.66 -18.72 -34.93
N PRO A 82 4.19 -19.85 -35.49
CA PRO A 82 4.92 -20.66 -36.47
C PRO A 82 5.45 -19.85 -37.66
N GLU A 83 4.71 -18.84 -38.11
CA GLU A 83 5.06 -17.98 -39.26
C GLU A 83 6.00 -16.82 -38.90
N GLY A 84 6.36 -16.67 -37.62
CA GLY A 84 7.11 -15.52 -37.10
C GLY A 84 6.22 -14.47 -36.42
N GLY A 85 6.81 -13.71 -35.49
CA GLY A 85 6.09 -12.77 -34.63
C GLY A 85 5.51 -13.39 -33.34
N PHE A 86 4.75 -12.59 -32.59
CA PHE A 86 4.20 -12.97 -31.27
C PHE A 86 2.69 -12.70 -31.21
N LEU A 87 1.97 -13.55 -30.47
CA LEU A 87 0.58 -13.35 -30.06
C LEU A 87 0.50 -13.09 -28.57
N VAL A 88 -0.22 -12.05 -28.19
CA VAL A 88 -0.65 -11.87 -26.80
C VAL A 88 -1.75 -12.89 -26.52
N VAL A 89 -1.55 -13.75 -25.54
CA VAL A 89 -2.56 -14.70 -25.08
C VAL A 89 -3.15 -14.27 -23.75
N LYS A 90 -4.44 -14.59 -23.53
CA LYS A 90 -5.11 -14.30 -22.26
C LYS A 90 -4.55 -15.23 -21.19
N LYS A 91 -3.64 -14.71 -20.37
CA LYS A 91 -3.06 -15.42 -19.23
C LYS A 91 -4.09 -15.59 -18.11
N GLN A 92 -4.14 -16.77 -17.52
CA GLN A 92 -4.79 -16.97 -16.22
C GLN A 92 -3.73 -16.83 -15.13
N TYR A 93 -3.92 -15.85 -14.25
CA TYR A 93 -2.98 -15.57 -13.16
C TYR A 93 -3.26 -16.48 -11.97
N ASP A 94 -2.23 -17.14 -11.45
CA ASP A 94 -2.26 -17.77 -10.13
C ASP A 94 -1.84 -16.72 -9.08
N TRP A 95 -2.82 -15.93 -8.63
CA TRP A 95 -2.60 -14.88 -7.62
C TRP A 95 -2.08 -15.44 -6.30
N SER A 96 -2.47 -16.67 -5.94
CA SER A 96 -1.96 -17.33 -4.74
C SER A 96 -0.47 -17.65 -4.86
N SER A 97 -0.02 -18.11 -6.04
CA SER A 97 1.41 -18.30 -6.33
C SER A 97 2.18 -16.98 -6.30
N ILE A 98 1.67 -15.95 -6.99
CA ILE A 98 2.30 -14.62 -7.01
C ILE A 98 2.44 -14.05 -5.59
N HIS A 99 1.37 -14.10 -4.80
CA HIS A 99 1.40 -13.65 -3.41
C HIS A 99 2.42 -14.43 -2.57
N ARG A 100 2.49 -15.77 -2.72
CA ARG A 100 3.49 -16.59 -2.01
C ARG A 100 4.92 -16.19 -2.35
N LEU A 101 5.23 -15.92 -3.62
CA LEU A 101 6.56 -15.46 -4.05
C LEU A 101 6.92 -14.11 -3.42
N LEU A 102 5.97 -13.17 -3.38
CA LEU A 102 6.17 -11.86 -2.74
C LEU A 102 6.36 -12.00 -1.22
N VAL A 103 5.58 -12.85 -0.54
CA VAL A 103 5.75 -13.14 0.89
C VAL A 103 7.11 -13.80 1.16
N ALA A 104 7.53 -14.72 0.31
CA ALA A 104 8.86 -15.33 0.40
C ALA A 104 9.95 -14.26 0.26
N SER A 105 9.89 -13.43 -0.78
CA SER A 105 10.82 -12.31 -0.97
C SER A 105 10.87 -11.38 0.26
N GLN A 106 9.73 -10.95 0.80
CA GLN A 106 9.68 -10.11 2.01
C GLN A 106 10.22 -10.82 3.26
N THR A 107 10.07 -12.14 3.36
CA THR A 107 10.65 -12.89 4.48
C THR A 107 12.18 -12.89 4.39
N LEU A 108 12.73 -13.01 3.17
CA LEU A 108 14.16 -13.07 2.92
C LEU A 108 14.84 -11.70 3.07
N ASP A 109 14.21 -10.65 2.53
CA ASP A 109 14.62 -9.27 2.69
C ASP A 109 13.39 -8.36 2.95
N PRO A 110 12.99 -8.16 4.22
CA PRO A 110 11.83 -7.34 4.54
C PRO A 110 12.06 -5.85 4.24
N SER A 111 13.30 -5.44 4.03
CA SER A 111 13.66 -4.06 3.71
C SER A 111 13.65 -3.79 2.20
N PHE A 112 13.54 -4.81 1.35
CA PHE A 112 13.54 -4.62 -0.09
C PHE A 112 12.27 -3.92 -0.57
N ALA A 113 12.43 -2.69 -1.07
CA ALA A 113 11.29 -1.83 -1.38
C ALA A 113 10.44 -2.37 -2.54
N GLN A 114 11.09 -3.02 -3.50
CA GLN A 114 10.46 -3.38 -4.77
C GLN A 114 9.42 -4.46 -4.55
N THR A 115 9.61 -5.32 -3.55
CA THR A 115 8.62 -6.34 -3.20
C THR A 115 7.30 -5.72 -2.75
N TYR A 116 7.32 -4.70 -1.88
CA TYR A 116 6.07 -4.06 -1.44
C TYR A 116 5.47 -3.15 -2.51
N ILE A 117 6.31 -2.51 -3.34
CA ILE A 117 5.83 -1.69 -4.47
C ILE A 117 5.08 -2.57 -5.46
N VAL A 118 5.66 -3.73 -5.80
CA VAL A 118 5.02 -4.72 -6.68
C VAL A 118 3.77 -5.30 -6.02
N ALA A 119 3.81 -5.67 -4.74
CA ALA A 119 2.64 -6.17 -4.04
C ALA A 119 1.49 -5.15 -4.07
N GLN A 120 1.74 -3.90 -3.66
CA GLN A 120 0.75 -2.83 -3.66
C GLN A 120 0.22 -2.50 -5.06
N GLY A 121 1.08 -2.55 -6.08
CA GLY A 121 0.70 -2.22 -7.45
C GLY A 121 -0.31 -3.19 -8.07
N TRP A 122 -0.38 -4.43 -7.56
CA TRP A 122 -1.09 -5.52 -8.24
C TRP A 122 -2.07 -6.27 -7.33
N LEU A 123 -1.65 -6.68 -6.13
CA LEU A 123 -2.45 -7.55 -5.26
C LEU A 123 -3.80 -6.97 -4.81
N PRO A 124 -3.95 -5.67 -4.46
CA PRO A 124 -5.24 -5.18 -3.99
C PRO A 124 -6.25 -4.93 -5.13
N TRP A 125 -5.82 -4.97 -6.39
CA TRP A 125 -6.67 -4.69 -7.55
C TRP A 125 -7.37 -5.95 -8.06
N GLU A 126 -8.50 -5.77 -8.74
CA GLU A 126 -9.12 -6.87 -9.50
C GLU A 126 -8.21 -7.30 -10.66
N PRO A 127 -8.05 -8.61 -10.92
CA PRO A 127 -8.81 -9.73 -10.36
C PRO A 127 -8.19 -10.40 -9.12
N ALA A 128 -7.12 -9.86 -8.54
CA ALA A 128 -6.47 -10.44 -7.36
C ALA A 128 -7.30 -10.21 -6.08
N ASN A 129 -7.77 -8.98 -5.88
CA ASN A 129 -8.62 -8.55 -4.76
C ASN A 129 -8.07 -8.93 -3.36
N MET A 130 -6.75 -8.92 -3.20
CA MET A 130 -6.04 -9.32 -1.98
C MET A 130 -5.72 -8.09 -1.11
N VAL A 131 -6.74 -7.27 -0.82
CA VAL A 131 -6.58 -6.00 -0.10
C VAL A 131 -6.08 -6.23 1.34
N ALA A 132 -6.62 -7.24 2.03
CA ALA A 132 -6.25 -7.54 3.41
C ALA A 132 -4.80 -8.06 3.52
N GLU A 133 -4.41 -8.93 2.60
CA GLU A 133 -3.06 -9.45 2.48
C GLU A 133 -2.07 -8.33 2.19
N THR A 134 -2.44 -7.40 1.31
CA THR A 134 -1.63 -6.22 0.99
C THR A 134 -1.45 -5.32 2.22
N GLN A 135 -2.47 -5.15 3.07
CA GLN A 135 -2.34 -4.38 4.32
C GLN A 135 -1.33 -5.01 5.30
N GLU A 136 -1.38 -6.33 5.50
CA GLU A 136 -0.40 -7.01 6.36
C GLU A 136 1.00 -6.98 5.76
N PHE A 137 1.10 -7.12 4.43
CA PHE A 137 2.35 -6.98 3.69
C PHE A 137 2.99 -5.60 3.93
N LEU A 138 2.23 -4.52 3.72
CA LEU A 138 2.71 -3.16 3.92
C LEU A 138 3.08 -2.87 5.37
N LYS A 139 2.36 -3.44 6.34
CA LYS A 139 2.67 -3.30 7.77
C LYS A 139 4.03 -3.88 8.12
N ILE A 140 4.43 -5.00 7.52
CA ILE A 140 5.78 -5.57 7.68
C ILE A 140 6.81 -4.60 7.10
N SER A 141 6.60 -4.11 5.87
CA SER A 141 7.50 -3.13 5.23
C SER A 141 7.60 -1.81 5.99
N ALA A 142 6.50 -1.34 6.58
CA ALA A 142 6.47 -0.14 7.40
C ALA A 142 7.31 -0.29 8.68
N LYS A 143 7.39 -1.50 9.25
CA LYS A 143 8.21 -1.81 10.43
C LYS A 143 9.69 -2.02 10.09
N SER A 144 10.01 -2.58 8.93
CA SER A 144 11.39 -2.80 8.50
C SER A 144 12.05 -1.56 7.90
N ARG A 145 11.26 -0.60 7.40
CA ARG A 145 11.74 0.62 6.74
C ARG A 145 11.25 1.87 7.45
N LEU A 146 11.78 2.13 8.66
CA LEU A 146 11.36 3.26 9.50
C LEU A 146 11.61 4.64 8.85
N TRP A 147 12.52 4.71 7.88
CA TRP A 147 12.81 5.93 7.12
C TRP A 147 11.88 6.15 5.92
N ASP A 148 11.11 5.13 5.50
CA ASP A 148 10.33 5.17 4.27
C ASP A 148 8.87 5.44 4.56
N TRP A 149 8.34 6.57 4.10
CA TRP A 149 6.93 6.95 4.26
C TRP A 149 5.96 6.16 3.38
N GLN A 150 6.44 5.55 2.29
CA GLN A 150 5.59 4.96 1.26
C GLN A 150 4.76 3.77 1.74
N PRO A 151 5.28 2.79 2.52
CA PRO A 151 4.47 1.68 3.00
C PRO A 151 3.26 2.14 3.80
N THR A 152 3.45 3.07 4.75
CA THR A 152 2.36 3.62 5.57
C THR A 152 1.41 4.46 4.71
N HIS A 153 1.93 5.24 3.75
CA HIS A 153 1.08 5.93 2.78
C HIS A 153 0.19 4.96 1.99
N PHE A 154 0.74 3.85 1.50
CA PHE A 154 -0.06 2.85 0.78
C PHE A 154 -1.11 2.19 1.67
N MET A 155 -0.83 2.01 2.96
CA MET A 155 -1.86 1.57 3.92
C MET A 155 -3.02 2.57 4.01
N GLY A 156 -2.69 3.87 4.02
CA GLY A 156 -3.68 4.95 3.99
C GLY A 156 -4.47 4.99 2.67
N PHE A 157 -3.79 4.81 1.54
CA PHE A 157 -4.44 4.70 0.24
C PHE A 157 -5.41 3.53 0.20
N ASN A 158 -5.02 2.34 0.67
CA ASN A 158 -5.88 1.17 0.67
C ASN A 158 -7.10 1.35 1.59
N ALA A 159 -6.89 1.93 2.77
CA ALA A 159 -7.97 2.26 3.70
C ALA A 159 -9.00 3.21 3.07
N TYR A 160 -8.53 4.23 2.34
CA TYR A 160 -9.41 5.18 1.66
C TYR A 160 -10.11 4.57 0.45
N TYR A 161 -9.33 4.02 -0.48
CA TYR A 161 -9.79 3.65 -1.82
C TYR A 161 -10.54 2.32 -1.83
N PHE A 162 -9.97 1.26 -1.25
CA PHE A 162 -10.56 -0.08 -1.26
C PHE A 162 -11.52 -0.28 -0.09
N LEU A 163 -11.10 0.09 1.13
CA LEU A 163 -11.87 -0.20 2.35
C LEU A 163 -12.95 0.84 2.66
N LYS A 164 -12.95 2.00 1.96
CA LYS A 164 -13.89 3.12 2.16
C LYS A 164 -13.90 3.63 3.61
N LYS A 165 -12.74 3.63 4.26
CA LYS A 165 -12.53 4.10 5.64
C LYS A 165 -11.66 5.36 5.66
N PRO A 166 -12.25 6.54 5.40
CA PRO A 166 -11.50 7.80 5.36
C PRO A 166 -10.80 8.12 6.69
N GLY A 167 -11.45 7.88 7.84
CA GLY A 167 -10.82 8.10 9.14
C GLY A 167 -9.55 7.29 9.35
N GLU A 168 -9.58 6.01 9.01
CA GLU A 168 -8.43 5.11 9.11
C GLU A 168 -7.32 5.53 8.14
N ALA A 169 -7.68 5.93 6.92
CA ALA A 169 -6.74 6.48 5.95
C ALA A 169 -6.04 7.75 6.47
N GLY A 170 -6.80 8.63 7.11
CA GLY A 170 -6.27 9.83 7.75
C GLY A 170 -5.17 9.50 8.75
N LYS A 171 -5.43 8.54 9.66
CA LYS A 171 -4.44 8.07 10.64
C LYS A 171 -3.14 7.59 9.99
N PHE A 172 -3.24 6.80 8.93
CA PHE A 172 -2.05 6.32 8.21
C PHE A 172 -1.28 7.45 7.52
N PHE A 173 -1.95 8.43 6.90
CA PHE A 173 -1.25 9.56 6.28
C PHE A 173 -0.58 10.47 7.32
N LEU A 174 -1.25 10.73 8.44
CA LEU A 174 -0.67 11.48 9.57
C LEU A 174 0.53 10.72 10.18
N GLU A 175 0.54 9.40 10.15
CA GLU A 175 1.68 8.60 10.58
C GLU A 175 2.81 8.58 9.54
N ALA A 176 2.47 8.51 8.26
CA ALA A 176 3.45 8.52 7.17
C ALA A 176 4.24 9.83 7.12
N VAL A 177 3.59 10.98 7.38
CA VAL A 177 4.25 12.30 7.29
C VAL A 177 5.26 12.56 8.41
N LYS A 178 5.26 11.74 9.48
CA LYS A 178 6.29 11.79 10.53
C LYS A 178 7.64 11.23 10.07
N ARG A 179 7.68 10.52 8.93
CA ARG A 179 8.91 9.90 8.41
C ARG A 179 9.71 10.89 7.54
N PRO A 180 11.03 10.74 7.44
CA PRO A 180 11.87 11.62 6.63
C PRO A 180 11.42 11.71 5.17
N ASN A 181 11.55 12.89 4.56
CA ASN A 181 11.23 13.16 3.15
C ASN A 181 9.78 12.87 2.75
N ALA A 182 8.87 12.74 3.73
CA ALA A 182 7.46 12.56 3.43
C ALA A 182 6.88 13.84 2.79
N PRO A 183 6.12 13.72 1.69
CA PRO A 183 5.51 14.89 1.05
C PRO A 183 4.53 15.62 1.97
N LEU A 184 4.63 16.94 2.02
CA LEU A 184 3.79 17.77 2.89
C LEU A 184 2.29 17.59 2.64
N PHE A 185 1.87 17.32 1.40
CA PHE A 185 0.45 17.12 1.08
C PHE A 185 -0.19 15.97 1.90
N LEU A 186 0.60 15.01 2.40
CA LEU A 186 0.11 13.92 3.25
C LEU A 186 -0.43 14.43 4.58
N SER A 187 0.11 15.51 5.15
CA SER A 187 -0.44 16.09 6.37
C SER A 187 -1.81 16.71 6.12
N ILE A 188 -1.93 17.49 5.05
CA ILE A 188 -3.18 18.16 4.67
C ILE A 188 -4.28 17.13 4.38
N LEU A 189 -3.95 16.13 3.56
CA LEU A 189 -4.86 15.04 3.24
C LEU A 189 -5.20 14.20 4.48
N GLY A 190 -4.18 13.86 5.28
CA GLY A 190 -4.33 13.08 6.50
C GLY A 190 -5.24 13.76 7.51
N ALA A 191 -5.07 15.06 7.72
CA ALA A 191 -5.86 15.83 8.68
C ALA A 191 -7.33 15.95 8.24
N ARG A 192 -7.55 16.19 6.94
CA ARG A 192 -8.90 16.21 6.36
C ARG A 192 -9.61 14.87 6.56
N LEU A 193 -8.91 13.77 6.30
CA LEU A 193 -9.49 12.43 6.37
C LEU A 193 -9.66 11.95 7.82
N ALA A 194 -8.74 12.30 8.72
CA ALA A 194 -8.85 12.02 10.15
C ALA A 194 -10.05 12.77 10.76
N GLN A 195 -10.26 14.04 10.41
CA GLN A 195 -11.44 14.81 10.81
C GLN A 195 -12.74 14.12 10.38
N LYS A 196 -12.84 13.68 9.11
CA LYS A 196 -13.99 12.87 8.64
C LYS A 196 -14.19 11.56 9.38
N GLY A 197 -13.16 11.06 10.06
CA GLY A 197 -13.20 9.88 10.91
C GLY A 197 -13.56 10.15 12.37
N GLY A 198 -13.89 11.40 12.73
CA GLY A 198 -14.11 11.82 14.13
C GLY A 198 -12.82 12.05 14.93
N GLU A 199 -11.67 12.15 14.26
CA GLU A 199 -10.35 12.27 14.88
C GLU A 199 -9.78 13.69 14.72
N THR A 200 -10.64 14.71 14.78
CA THR A 200 -10.28 16.13 14.64
C THR A 200 -9.16 16.53 15.59
N GLY A 201 -9.20 16.05 16.84
CA GLY A 201 -8.16 16.33 17.84
C GLY A 201 -6.79 15.79 17.43
N ALA A 202 -6.71 14.59 16.87
CA ALA A 202 -5.45 14.01 16.39
C ALA A 202 -4.88 14.81 15.19
N ALA A 203 -5.76 15.29 14.31
CA ALA A 203 -5.38 16.16 13.21
C ALA A 203 -4.79 17.50 13.71
N ILE A 204 -5.41 18.13 14.72
CA ILE A 204 -4.91 19.37 15.35
C ILE A 204 -3.53 19.17 15.97
N VAL A 205 -3.34 18.09 16.75
CA VAL A 205 -2.06 17.77 17.39
C VAL A 205 -0.96 17.62 16.34
N LEU A 206 -1.22 16.90 15.23
CA LEU A 206 -0.22 16.79 14.18
C LEU A 206 0.10 18.16 13.57
N MET A 207 -0.91 18.94 13.18
CA MET A 207 -0.68 20.25 12.56
C MET A 207 0.16 21.17 13.47
N LYS A 208 -0.10 21.18 14.78
CA LYS A 208 0.73 21.88 15.76
C LYS A 208 2.17 21.36 15.78
N SER A 209 2.36 20.04 15.79
CA SER A 209 3.71 19.45 15.79
C SER A 209 4.54 19.83 14.56
N MET A 210 3.90 20.01 13.40
CA MET A 210 4.57 20.41 12.15
C MET A 210 4.99 21.87 12.14
N LEU A 211 4.50 22.70 13.06
CA LEU A 211 4.83 24.12 13.16
C LEU A 211 5.94 24.42 14.17
N ILE A 212 6.30 23.48 15.05
CA ILE A 212 7.26 23.72 16.16
C ILE A 212 8.60 24.25 15.66
N ASP A 213 9.16 23.63 14.63
CA ASP A 213 10.48 23.95 14.09
C ASP A 213 10.41 24.46 12.63
N LYS A 214 9.22 24.88 12.17
CA LYS A 214 9.02 25.32 10.79
C LYS A 214 9.00 26.85 10.71
N PRO A 215 9.96 27.50 10.01
CA PRO A 215 9.94 28.94 9.79
C PRO A 215 8.71 29.41 9.02
N GLU A 216 8.20 30.61 9.33
CA GLU A 216 7.04 31.18 8.62
C GLU A 216 7.32 31.42 7.13
N SER A 217 8.58 31.62 6.76
CA SER A 217 9.02 31.80 5.38
C SER A 217 8.99 30.52 4.55
N ASP A 218 8.85 29.35 5.18
CA ASP A 218 8.90 28.09 4.46
C ASP A 218 7.63 27.89 3.61
N PRO A 219 7.79 27.32 2.39
CA PRO A 219 6.66 26.87 1.59
C PRO A 219 5.74 25.95 2.41
N GLY A 220 4.43 26.22 2.32
CA GLY A 220 3.37 25.46 2.98
C GLY A 220 3.13 25.78 4.45
N TYR A 221 3.88 26.70 5.08
CA TYR A 221 3.62 27.13 6.46
C TYR A 221 2.18 27.69 6.61
N ALA A 222 1.82 28.64 5.74
CA ALA A 222 0.48 29.25 5.74
C ALA A 222 -0.63 28.21 5.55
N ASP A 223 -0.43 27.22 4.68
CA ASP A 223 -1.42 26.15 4.45
C ASP A 223 -1.67 25.29 5.70
N ILE A 224 -0.62 25.01 6.48
CA ILE A 224 -0.71 24.28 7.75
C ILE A 224 -1.45 25.13 8.79
N VAL A 225 -1.14 26.42 8.89
CA VAL A 225 -1.81 27.35 9.82
C VAL A 225 -3.30 27.50 9.50
N ASP A 226 -3.65 27.73 8.24
CA ASP A 226 -5.05 27.83 7.81
C ASP A 226 -5.80 26.53 8.08
N ARG A 227 -5.17 25.37 7.80
CA ARG A 227 -5.76 24.07 8.11
C ARG A 227 -5.95 23.89 9.62
N LEU A 228 -4.97 24.28 10.43
CA LEU A 228 -5.05 24.20 11.88
C LEU A 228 -6.22 25.04 12.43
N HIS A 229 -6.33 26.31 12.02
CA HIS A 229 -7.43 27.18 12.45
C HIS A 229 -8.79 26.64 12.01
N ALA A 230 -8.91 26.10 10.79
CA ALA A 230 -10.14 25.47 10.34
C ALA A 230 -10.51 24.25 11.18
N LEU A 231 -9.53 23.41 11.55
CA LEU A 231 -9.76 22.23 12.40
C LEU A 231 -10.12 22.62 13.84
N GLU A 232 -9.51 23.66 14.39
CA GLU A 232 -9.88 24.19 15.71
C GLU A 232 -11.31 24.72 15.71
N GLY A 233 -11.74 25.38 14.63
CA GLY A 233 -13.13 25.77 14.44
C GLY A 233 -14.08 24.58 14.32
N VAL A 234 -13.70 23.53 13.59
CA VAL A 234 -14.45 22.26 13.57
C VAL A 234 -14.59 21.69 14.98
N GLN A 235 -13.51 21.63 15.76
CA GLN A 235 -13.52 21.09 17.11
C GLN A 235 -14.47 21.86 18.04
N VAL A 236 -14.51 23.19 17.94
CA VAL A 236 -15.46 24.03 18.69
C VAL A 236 -16.91 23.69 18.31
N ILE A 237 -17.19 23.53 17.02
CA ILE A 237 -18.53 23.17 16.54
C ILE A 237 -18.92 21.76 16.99
N GLU A 238 -18.02 20.79 16.87
CA GLU A 238 -18.25 19.42 17.35
C GLU A 238 -18.56 19.37 18.85
N GLN A 239 -17.84 20.14 19.67
CA GLN A 239 -18.12 20.28 21.10
C GLN A 239 -19.50 20.92 21.37
N ALA A 240 -19.87 21.94 20.60
CA ALA A 240 -21.19 22.56 20.69
C ALA A 240 -22.33 21.61 20.30
N VAL A 241 -22.13 20.78 19.27
CA VAL A 241 -23.08 19.72 18.87
C VAL A 241 -23.29 18.73 20.01
N LEU A 242 -22.21 18.28 20.67
CA LEU A 242 -22.31 17.37 21.83
C LEU A 242 -23.05 18.02 22.99
N GLN A 243 -22.79 19.31 23.25
CA GLN A 243 -23.51 20.05 24.29
C GLN A 243 -24.98 20.25 23.94
N TYR A 244 -25.31 20.50 22.67
CA TYR A 244 -26.68 20.59 22.18
C TYR A 244 -27.44 19.28 22.40
N GLU A 245 -26.82 18.16 22.02
CA GLU A 245 -27.40 16.82 22.20
C GLU A 245 -27.66 16.52 23.68
N LYS A 246 -26.73 16.90 24.56
CA LYS A 246 -26.90 16.76 26.02
C LYS A 246 -28.04 17.61 26.57
N THR A 247 -28.25 18.82 26.05
CA THR A 247 -29.28 19.75 26.54
C THR A 247 -30.67 19.40 26.00
N TYR A 248 -30.79 19.05 24.72
CA TYR A 248 -32.08 18.89 24.03
C TYR A 248 -32.45 17.43 23.73
N GLY A 249 -31.58 16.47 24.03
CA GLY A 249 -31.81 15.04 23.80
C GLY A 249 -31.80 14.62 22.33
N ARG A 250 -31.39 15.52 21.42
CA ARG A 250 -31.24 15.28 19.98
C ARG A 250 -30.06 16.08 19.44
N LYS A 251 -29.45 15.61 18.35
CA LYS A 251 -28.48 16.42 17.60
C LYS A 251 -29.17 17.64 16.95
N PRO A 252 -28.44 18.76 16.74
CA PRO A 252 -28.96 19.87 15.97
C PRO A 252 -29.18 19.45 14.51
N SER A 253 -30.23 19.94 13.88
CA SER A 253 -30.50 19.69 12.45
C SER A 253 -29.70 20.62 11.53
N SER A 254 -29.17 21.73 12.07
CA SER A 254 -28.34 22.67 11.33
C SER A 254 -27.40 23.43 12.27
N LEU A 255 -26.37 24.07 11.72
CA LEU A 255 -25.43 24.85 12.52
C LEU A 255 -26.07 26.12 13.11
N GLU A 256 -27.14 26.63 12.48
CA GLU A 256 -27.91 27.78 12.97
C GLU A 256 -28.68 27.45 14.25
N GLU A 257 -29.01 26.18 14.51
CA GLU A 257 -29.61 25.79 15.80
C GLU A 257 -28.61 25.99 16.95
N LEU A 258 -27.30 25.85 16.70
CA LEU A 258 -26.28 26.06 17.73
C LEU A 258 -26.22 27.53 18.15
N THR A 259 -26.38 28.46 17.21
CA THR A 259 -26.35 29.90 17.50
C THR A 259 -27.68 30.42 18.04
N SER A 260 -28.80 30.03 17.44
CA SER A 260 -30.15 30.45 17.88
C SER A 260 -30.55 29.91 19.25
N SER A 261 -30.04 28.73 19.64
CA SER A 261 -30.22 28.18 20.99
C SER A 261 -29.29 28.79 22.04
N GLY A 262 -28.33 29.62 21.63
CA GLY A 262 -27.34 30.24 22.52
C GLY A 262 -26.22 29.32 22.99
N ILE A 263 -26.12 28.08 22.47
CA ILE A 263 -25.00 27.17 22.79
C ILE A 263 -23.67 27.69 22.20
N LEU A 264 -23.73 28.31 21.03
CA LEU A 264 -22.64 29.10 20.45
C LEU A 264 -23.06 30.56 20.31
N ALA A 265 -22.19 31.49 20.68
CA ALA A 265 -22.45 32.92 20.45
C ALA A 265 -22.42 33.25 18.94
N SER A 266 -21.46 32.66 18.22
CA SER A 266 -21.31 32.74 16.77
C SER A 266 -20.51 31.55 16.27
N LEU A 267 -20.59 31.27 14.97
CA LEU A 267 -19.71 30.28 14.35
C LEU A 267 -18.27 30.82 14.29
N PRO A 268 -17.24 29.98 14.51
CA PRO A 268 -15.84 30.36 14.33
C PRO A 268 -15.56 30.90 12.93
N SER A 269 -14.51 31.72 12.81
CA SER A 269 -14.00 32.11 11.48
C SER A 269 -13.42 30.89 10.75
N ASN A 270 -13.52 30.89 9.43
CA ASN A 270 -12.91 29.88 8.57
C ASN A 270 -11.93 30.55 7.60
N PRO A 271 -10.62 30.22 7.66
CA PRO A 271 -9.62 30.85 6.80
C PRO A 271 -9.81 30.58 5.31
N TYR A 272 -10.59 29.56 4.93
CA TYR A 272 -10.89 29.25 3.53
C TYR A 272 -11.98 30.12 2.90
N ASN A 273 -12.46 31.15 3.61
CA ASN A 273 -13.51 32.07 3.13
C ASN A 273 -14.80 31.36 2.69
N VAL A 274 -15.09 30.20 3.28
CA VAL A 274 -16.34 29.44 3.12
C VAL A 274 -16.93 29.15 4.49
N PRO A 275 -18.27 29.17 4.65
CA PRO A 275 -18.88 28.84 5.94
C PRO A 275 -18.64 27.35 6.26
N TYR A 276 -18.66 27.02 7.56
CA TYR A 276 -18.77 25.62 7.97
C TYR A 276 -20.13 25.06 7.53
N CYS A 277 -20.20 23.76 7.25
CA CYS A 277 -21.47 23.06 7.10
C CYS A 277 -21.47 21.70 7.76
N MET A 278 -22.66 21.15 7.94
CA MET A 278 -22.91 19.87 8.57
C MET A 278 -23.71 19.00 7.61
N ASP A 279 -23.28 17.76 7.40
CA ASP A 279 -24.06 16.80 6.63
C ASP A 279 -25.14 16.10 7.48
N SER A 280 -25.94 15.25 6.84
CA SER A 280 -26.98 14.44 7.51
C SER A 280 -26.45 13.47 8.57
N ALA A 281 -25.16 13.10 8.54
CA ALA A 281 -24.51 12.27 9.54
C ALA A 281 -23.99 13.08 10.75
N GLY A 282 -24.02 14.41 10.67
CA GLY A 282 -23.48 15.33 11.66
C GLY A 282 -21.98 15.63 11.49
N THR A 283 -21.39 15.28 10.34
CA THR A 283 -19.99 15.58 10.03
C THR A 283 -19.84 17.05 9.66
N ILE A 284 -18.90 17.73 10.29
CA ILE A 284 -18.62 19.14 10.01
C ILE A 284 -17.60 19.27 8.88
N TYR A 285 -17.85 20.16 7.93
CA TYR A 285 -16.98 20.48 6.80
C TYR A 285 -16.56 21.93 6.84
N PHE A 286 -15.30 22.19 6.53
CA PHE A 286 -14.72 23.54 6.42
C PHE A 286 -14.24 23.88 5.00
N ASP A 287 -14.28 22.93 4.06
CA ASP A 287 -13.80 23.11 2.69
C ASP A 287 -14.82 22.67 1.61
N ASN A 288 -16.06 22.37 2.02
CA ASN A 288 -17.13 22.01 1.10
C ASN A 288 -17.77 23.29 0.52
N ARG A 289 -17.68 23.50 -0.80
CA ARG A 289 -18.29 24.67 -1.47
C ARG A 289 -19.79 24.52 -1.70
N ASN A 290 -20.32 23.29 -1.63
CA ASN A 290 -21.71 22.98 -1.92
C ASN A 290 -22.60 22.98 -0.68
N CYS A 291 -22.16 23.59 0.44
CA CYS A 291 -22.92 23.69 1.69
C CYS A 291 -24.35 24.24 1.52
N ARG A 292 -24.69 24.93 0.42
CA ARG A 292 -26.04 25.48 0.15
C ARG A 292 -27.00 24.52 -0.57
N SER A 293 -26.52 23.44 -1.22
CA SER A 293 -27.38 22.58 -2.05
C SER A 293 -27.95 21.36 -1.32
N GLU A 294 -27.43 21.01 -0.14
CA GLU A 294 -27.90 19.83 0.61
C GLU A 294 -29.01 20.16 1.63
N ASN A 295 -29.29 21.44 1.87
CA ASN A 295 -30.40 21.93 2.71
C ASN A 295 -31.67 22.28 1.89
N ARG A 296 -31.85 21.73 0.69
CA ARG A 296 -33.07 21.87 -0.13
C ARG A 296 -33.72 20.55 -0.43
#